data_AF-A0A5B9QEY0-F1
#
_entry.id   AF-A0A5B9QEY0-F1
#
_cell.length_a   1.000
_cell.length_b   1.000
_cell.length_c   1.000
_cell.angle_alpha   90.00
_cell.angle_beta   90.00
_cell.angle_gamma   90.00
#
_symmetry.space_group_name_H-M   'P 1'
#
loop_
_entity.id
_entity.type
_entity.pdbx_description
1 polymer ?
#
loop_
_entity_poly.entity_id
_entity_poly.type
_entity_poly.pdbx_seq_one_letter_code
_entity_poly.pdbx_strand_id
1 'polypeptide(L)' 'MGEPLTPKKDENACRFTPVYWDFLSRHKKRLQGNNRMSMQLKNLERKPRAELKVIRKRAQSLRNTFGADLK' A
#
# COMPACT_ATOMS: atom_id res chain seq x y z
N MET A 1 5.28 -13.91 17.66
CA MET A 1 4.53 -14.39 16.49
C MET A 1 3.56 -13.29 16.09
N GLY A 2 3.95 -12.43 15.14
CA GLY A 2 3.10 -11.34 14.68
C GLY A 2 2.01 -11.90 13.77
N GLU A 3 0.76 -11.80 14.21
CA GLU A 3 -0.41 -12.19 13.44
C GLU A 3 -0.36 -11.51 12.05
N PRO A 4 -0.60 -12.24 10.95
CA PRO A 4 -0.58 -11.63 9.63
C PRO A 4 -1.66 -10.54 9.63
N LEU A 5 -1.26 -9.27 9.46
CA LEU A 5 -2.20 -8.17 9.33
C LEU A 5 -3.13 -8.50 8.15
N THR A 6 -4.28 -9.08 8.47
CA THR A 6 -5.43 -9.06 7.59
C THR A 6 -5.65 -7.58 7.29
N PRO A 7 -5.75 -7.15 6.01
CA PRO A 7 -6.19 -5.79 5.75
C PRO A 7 -7.51 -5.65 6.49
N LYS A 8 -7.59 -4.77 7.49
CA LYS A 8 -8.85 -4.53 8.19
C LYS A 8 -9.89 -4.29 7.08
N LYS A 9 -10.83 -5.22 6.94
CA LYS A 9 -12.09 -5.02 6.23
C LYS A 9 -12.99 -4.20 7.14
N ASP A 10 -12.44 -3.19 7.80
CA ASP A 10 -13.25 -2.14 8.35
C ASP A 10 -13.79 -1.41 7.13
N GLU A 11 -15.10 -1.32 7.01
CA GLU A 11 -15.76 -0.43 6.06
C GLU A 11 -15.31 1.02 6.29
N ASN A 12 -14.83 1.32 7.50
CA ASN A 12 -14.21 2.58 7.92
C ASN A 12 -12.70 2.69 7.62
N ALA A 13 -12.04 1.63 7.15
CA ALA A 13 -10.63 1.70 6.81
C ALA A 13 -10.45 2.56 5.56
N CYS A 14 -9.71 3.66 5.70
CA CYS A 14 -9.46 4.62 4.64
C CYS A 14 -9.03 3.92 3.33
N ARG A 15 -9.85 4.09 2.28
CA ARG A 15 -9.68 3.50 0.95
C ARG A 15 -8.35 3.86 0.28
N PHE A 16 -7.66 4.89 0.76
CA PHE A 16 -6.39 5.33 0.20
C PHE A 16 -5.18 4.56 0.75
N THR A 17 -5.28 3.95 1.93
CA THR A 17 -4.15 3.24 2.57
C THR A 17 -3.57 2.13 1.68
N PRO A 18 -4.38 1.25 1.04
CA PRO A 18 -3.83 0.22 0.16
C PRO A 18 -3.11 0.82 -1.06
N VAL A 19 -3.68 1.89 -1.64
CA VAL A 19 -3.11 2.58 -2.80
C VAL A 19 -1.77 3.24 -2.45
N TYR A 20 -1.67 3.84 -1.27
CA TYR A 20 -0.45 4.45 -0.76
C TYR A 20 0.69 3.42 -0.63
N TRP A 21 0.46 2.30 0.05
CA TRP A 21 1.49 1.28 0.24
C TRP A 21 1.89 0.59 -1.07
N ASP A 22 0.93 0.35 -1.97
CA ASP A 22 1.22 -0.15 -3.31
C ASP A 22 2.08 0.85 -4.12
N PHE A 23 1.77 2.14 -4.06
CA PHE A 23 2.55 3.18 -4.72
C PHE A 23 4.00 3.20 -4.22
N LEU A 24 4.20 3.18 -2.89
CA LEU A 24 5.54 3.13 -2.30
C LEU A 24 6.29 1.87 -2.72
N SER A 25 5.61 0.73 -2.74
CA SER A 25 6.21 -0.54 -3.16
C SER A 25 6.72 -0.49 -4.60
N ARG A 26 5.94 0.09 -5.52
CA ARG A 26 6.32 0.21 -6.94
C ARG A 26 7.43 1.24 -7.19
N HIS A 27 7.47 2.32 -6.41
CA HIS A 27 8.40 3.43 -6.63
C HIS A 27 9.56 3.47 -5.63
N LYS A 28 9.75 2.44 -4.81
CA LYS A 28 10.79 2.37 -3.78
C LYS A 28 12.17 2.81 -4.29
N LYS A 29 12.61 2.28 -5.44
CA LYS A 29 13.92 2.61 -6.04
C LYS A 29 14.07 4.10 -6.36
N ARG A 30 13.01 4.75 -6.83
CA ARG A 30 13.02 6.19 -7.15
C ARG A 30 12.97 7.06 -5.89
N LEU A 31 12.30 6.57 -4.85
CA LEU A 31 12.07 7.33 -3.61
C LEU A 31 13.18 7.17 -2.57
N GLN A 32 14.10 6.22 -2.74
CA GLN A 32 15.14 5.93 -1.75
C GLN A 32 16.10 7.09 -1.48
N GLY A 33 16.28 8.01 -2.44
CA GLY A 33 17.12 9.20 -2.26
C GLY A 33 16.40 10.39 -1.61
N ASN A 34 15.10 10.28 -1.33
CA ASN A 34 14.34 11.36 -0.71
C ASN A 34 14.34 11.19 0.82
N ASN A 35 15.03 12.07 1.54
CA ASN A 35 15.12 12.05 3.00
C ASN A 35 13.75 12.04 3.69
N ARG A 36 12.75 12.71 3.12
CA ARG A 36 11.38 12.73 3.65
C ARG A 36 10.71 11.36 3.58
N MET A 37 11.18 10.47 2.71
CA MET A 37 10.64 9.12 2.48
C MET A 37 11.32 8.03 3.30
N SER A 38 12.42 8.35 3.99
CA SER A 38 13.26 7.36 4.67
C SER A 38 12.49 6.49 5.66
N MET A 39 11.64 7.08 6.49
CA MET A 39 10.86 6.32 7.49
C MET A 39 9.76 5.47 6.86
N GLN A 40 9.12 5.99 5.81
CA GLN A 40 8.02 5.34 5.10
C GLN A 40 8.54 4.11 4.34
N LEU A 41 9.72 4.21 3.72
CA LEU A 41 10.37 3.09 3.05
C LEU A 41 10.87 2.04 4.04
N LYS A 42 11.41 2.44 5.20
CA LYS A 42 11.73 1.51 6.30
C LYS A 42 10.49 0.76 6.81
N ASN A 43 9.36 1.46 6.95
CA ASN A 43 8.10 0.84 7.35
C ASN A 43 7.57 -0.13 6.28
N LEU A 44 7.73 0.21 4.99
CA LEU A 44 7.39 -0.68 3.88
C LEU A 44 8.23 -1.97 3.93
N GLU A 45 9.52 -1.90 4.25
CA GLU A 45 10.42 -3.06 4.33
C GLU A 45 10.04 -4.04 5.44
N ARG A 46 9.44 -3.55 6.53
CA ARG A 46 8.97 -4.36 7.65
C ARG A 46 7.68 -5.14 7.36
N LYS A 47 6.99 -4.83 6.26
CA LYS A 47 5.74 -5.51 5.90
C LYS A 47 6.01 -6.91 5.32
N PRO A 48 5.33 -7.96 5.81
CA PRO A 48 5.43 -9.30 5.23
C PRO A 48 5.06 -9.32 3.75
N ARG A 49 5.74 -10.17 2.97
CA ARG A 49 5.44 -10.35 1.53
C ARG A 49 3.98 -10.76 1.28
N ALA A 50 3.41 -11.55 2.17
CA ALA A 50 2.00 -11.95 2.10
C ALA A 50 1.05 -10.74 2.23
N GLU A 51 1.32 -9.84 3.19
CA GLU A 51 0.55 -8.60 3.38
C GLU A 51 0.66 -7.70 2.14
N LEU A 52 1.86 -7.52 1.59
CA LEU A 52 2.08 -6.72 0.38
C LEU A 52 1.31 -7.27 -0.84
N LYS A 53 1.21 -8.60 -0.98
CA LYS A 53 0.39 -9.21 -2.05
C LYS A 53 -1.09 -8.83 -1.91
N VAL A 54 -1.62 -8.86 -0.69
CA VAL A 54 -3.02 -8.51 -0.43
C VAL A 54 -3.27 -7.01 -0.66
N ILE A 55 -2.36 -6.15 -0.19
CA ILE A 55 -2.40 -4.69 -0.43
C ILE A 55 -2.44 -4.38 -1.92
N ARG A 56 -1.58 -5.03 -2.72
CA ARG A 56 -1.52 -4.85 -4.19
C ARG A 56 -2.84 -5.21 -4.85
N LYS A 57 -3.46 -6.34 -4.48
CA LYS A 57 -4.77 -6.75 -5.00
C LYS A 57 -5.84 -5.70 -4.69
N ARG A 58 -5.93 -5.25 -3.44
CA ARG A 58 -6.92 -4.23 -3.02
C ARG A 58 -6.68 -2.89 -3.73
N ALA A 59 -5.43 -2.45 -3.84
CA ALA A 59 -5.06 -1.22 -4.55
C ALA A 59 -5.42 -1.28 -6.04
N GLN A 60 -5.27 -2.45 -6.68
CA GLN A 60 -5.67 -2.64 -8.07
C GLN A 60 -7.19 -2.53 -8.25
N SER A 61 -7.98 -3.19 -7.39
CA SER A 61 -9.44 -3.07 -7.42
C SER A 61 -9.88 -1.61 -7.26
N LEU A 62 -9.31 -0.90 -6.29
CA LEU A 62 -9.63 0.51 -6.03
C LEU A 62 -9.25 1.43 -7.19
N ARG A 63 -8.10 1.21 -7.85
CA ARG A 63 -7.72 1.96 -9.05
C ARG A 63 -8.70 1.76 -10.20
N ASN A 64 -9.22 0.55 -10.37
CA ASN A 64 -10.22 0.27 -11.40
C ASN A 64 -11.54 0.98 -11.09
N THR A 65 -11.91 1.08 -9.81
CA THR A 65 -13.11 1.83 -9.38
C THR A 65 -12.93 3.34 -9.60
N PHE A 66 -11.87 3.95 -9.08
CA PHE A 66 -11.66 5.40 -9.23
C PHE A 66 -11.28 5.86 -10.64
N GLY A 67 -10.62 5.00 -11.42
CA GLY A 67 -10.27 5.30 -12.80
C GLY A 67 -11.48 5.32 -13.74
N ALA A 68 -12.60 4.73 -13.34
CA ALA A 68 -13.87 4.79 -14.06
C ALA A 68 -14.64 6.10 -13.80
N ASP A 69 -14.44 6.73 -12.62
CA ASP A 69 -15.12 7.97 -12.21
C ASP A 69 -14.45 9.26 -12.75
N LEU A 70 -13.28 9.15 -13.40
CA LEU A 70 -12.52 10.28 -13.96
C LEU A 70 -12.69 10.43 -15.49
N LYS A 71 -13.77 9.90 -16.05
CA LYS A 71 -14.09 9.99 -17.47
C LYS A 71 -15.46 10.63 -17.66
#